data_AF-A0A813EMS3-F1
#
_entry.id   AF-A0A813EMS3-F1
#
_cell.length_a   1.000
_cell.length_b   1.000
_cell.length_c   1.000
_cell.angle_alpha   90.00
_cell.angle_beta   90.00
_cell.angle_gamma   90.00
#
_symmetry.space_group_name_H-M   'P 1'
#
loop_
_entity.id
_entity.type
_entity.pdbx_description
1 polymer ?
#
loop_
_entity_poly.entity_id
_entity_poly.type
_entity_poly.pdbx_seq_one_letter_code
_entity_poly.pdbx_strand_id
1 'polypeptide(L)'
;MMGGEILIGATIQELQLEGSRLRYKLLSGTGPSIGWVSLAMKGKDLVVRVSEATAGLEHKAAAFPGAESLTAVAEDVFEFVMAQAAEYHDKVFASICHACRKKELKQQAEELRVRHDGGTLGPCVYKRRTCFVRSAAGSGVVVYSPVECLPELRAAVQAMGGCAAIVLPNAEHAIHGKAWAEAFPEAAIITPGGDAMDPVFKELPVGRVPIVCRPGKELPELASQVLDPRDFHVEVTNTAGWEEVCLFHRHSKTFIACDFIYFGSADRSDRESWKMLAAEEWRELYFKAYCTNDS
;
A
#
# COMPACT_ATOMS: atom_id res chain seq x y z
N MET A 1 16.78 -11.55 -33.97
CA MET A 1 16.80 -11.49 -32.50
C MET A 1 17.03 -10.04 -32.12
N MET A 2 15.99 -9.33 -31.67
CA MET A 2 16.16 -7.97 -31.18
C MET A 2 16.81 -8.03 -29.80
N GLY A 3 18.04 -7.51 -29.69
CA GLY A 3 18.70 -7.34 -28.39
C GLY A 3 17.94 -6.28 -27.60
N GLY A 4 17.10 -6.71 -26.66
CA GLY A 4 16.44 -5.82 -25.73
C GLY A 4 17.44 -5.28 -24.71
N GLU A 5 17.25 -4.05 -24.27
CA GLU A 5 17.97 -3.49 -23.12
C GLU A 5 17.27 -3.92 -21.83
N ILE A 6 18.03 -4.05 -20.75
CA ILE A 6 17.45 -4.20 -19.42
C ILE A 6 17.03 -2.83 -18.91
N LEU A 7 15.81 -2.71 -18.40
CA LEU A 7 15.28 -1.44 -17.88
C LEU A 7 15.62 -1.25 -16.40
N ILE A 8 15.66 0.01 -15.97
CA ILE A 8 15.87 0.38 -14.57
C ILE A 8 14.78 -0.26 -13.69
N GLY A 9 15.18 -0.81 -12.54
CA GLY A 9 14.29 -1.51 -11.62
C GLY A 9 14.20 -3.03 -11.83
N ALA A 10 14.86 -3.58 -12.85
CA ALA A 10 14.98 -5.02 -13.03
C ALA A 10 15.92 -5.66 -11.98
N THR A 11 15.53 -6.82 -11.46
CA THR A 11 16.37 -7.63 -10.56
C THR A 11 17.03 -8.75 -11.35
N ILE A 12 18.34 -8.92 -11.17
CA ILE A 12 19.14 -9.87 -11.93
C ILE A 12 20.05 -10.72 -11.04
N GLN A 13 20.28 -11.96 -11.46
CA GLN A 13 21.26 -12.86 -10.86
C GLN A 13 22.61 -12.70 -11.57
N GLU A 14 23.68 -12.50 -10.81
CA GLU A 14 25.07 -12.57 -11.29
C GLU A 14 25.39 -14.00 -11.76
N LEU A 15 25.72 -14.16 -13.04
CA LEU A 15 26.19 -15.45 -13.59
C LEU A 15 27.71 -15.46 -13.79
N GLN A 16 28.26 -14.37 -14.30
CA GLN A 16 29.67 -14.26 -14.63
C GLN A 16 30.08 -12.77 -14.69
N LEU A 17 31.24 -12.43 -14.13
CA LEU A 17 31.79 -11.07 -14.20
C LEU A 17 33.06 -11.07 -15.06
N GLU A 18 33.10 -10.21 -16.09
CA GLU A 18 34.26 -9.98 -16.96
C GLU A 18 34.61 -8.49 -16.95
N GLY A 19 35.60 -8.12 -16.13
CA GLY A 19 36.00 -6.72 -15.96
C GLY A 19 34.85 -5.88 -15.40
N SER A 20 34.36 -4.92 -16.20
CA SER A 20 33.24 -4.04 -15.83
C SER A 20 31.89 -4.50 -16.38
N ARG A 21 31.80 -5.71 -16.94
CA ARG A 21 30.55 -6.26 -17.50
C ARG A 21 30.10 -7.50 -16.74
N LEU A 22 28.84 -7.50 -16.36
CA LEU A 22 28.15 -8.59 -15.67
C LEU A 22 27.28 -9.35 -16.67
N ARG A 23 27.54 -10.63 -16.82
CA ARG A 23 26.59 -11.57 -17.42
C ARG A 23 25.54 -11.92 -16.38
N TYR A 24 24.28 -11.84 -16.78
CA TYR A 24 23.17 -11.96 -15.86
C TYR A 24 22.06 -12.89 -16.36
N LYS A 25 21.24 -13.34 -15.41
CA LYS A 25 19.90 -13.91 -15.66
C LYS A 25 18.85 -12.98 -15.04
N LEU A 26 17.82 -12.62 -15.80
CA LEU A 26 16.72 -11.80 -15.30
C LEU A 26 15.88 -12.61 -14.30
N LEU A 27 15.63 -12.04 -13.12
CA LEU A 27 14.75 -12.59 -12.11
C LEU A 27 13.37 -11.91 -12.15
N SER A 28 13.36 -10.58 -12.22
CA SER A 28 12.14 -9.76 -12.32
C SER A 28 12.38 -8.46 -13.09
N GLY A 29 11.32 -7.85 -13.62
CA GLY A 29 11.37 -6.62 -14.42
C GLY A 29 11.36 -6.86 -15.93
N THR A 30 11.78 -5.86 -16.70
CA THR A 30 11.70 -5.86 -18.18
C THR A 30 13.11 -5.91 -18.78
N GLY A 31 13.35 -6.91 -19.64
CA GLY A 31 14.60 -7.07 -20.37
C GLY A 31 14.78 -8.49 -20.91
N PRO A 32 15.92 -8.79 -21.56
CA PRO A 32 16.27 -10.15 -21.95
C PRO A 32 16.39 -11.09 -20.75
N SER A 33 15.96 -12.34 -20.91
CA SER A 33 16.05 -13.36 -19.84
C SER A 33 17.51 -13.68 -19.43
N ILE A 34 18.45 -13.53 -20.36
CA ILE A 34 19.89 -13.63 -20.15
C ILE A 34 20.57 -12.54 -20.99
N GLY A 35 21.57 -11.86 -20.43
CA GLY A 35 22.28 -10.81 -21.15
C GLY A 35 23.59 -10.40 -20.48
N TRP A 36 24.18 -9.32 -21.02
CA TRP A 36 25.34 -8.64 -20.44
C TRP A 36 24.98 -7.19 -20.14
N VAL A 37 25.36 -6.70 -18.97
CA VAL A 37 25.16 -5.31 -18.54
C VAL A 37 26.48 -4.75 -17.99
N SER A 38 26.75 -3.46 -18.16
CA SER A 38 27.89 -2.82 -17.52
C SER A 38 27.58 -2.52 -16.06
N LEU A 39 28.54 -2.66 -15.16
CA LEU A 39 28.35 -2.33 -13.74
C LEU A 39 28.18 -0.82 -13.52
N ALA A 40 28.88 -0.01 -14.30
CA ALA A 40 28.84 1.46 -14.20
C ALA A 40 29.03 2.13 -15.57
N MET A 41 28.53 3.35 -15.70
CA MET A 41 28.76 4.21 -16.86
C MET A 41 28.90 5.68 -16.43
N LYS A 42 29.97 6.36 -16.88
CA LYS A 42 30.27 7.76 -16.52
C LYS A 42 30.26 8.02 -15.01
N GLY A 43 30.78 7.07 -14.22
CA GLY A 43 30.86 7.18 -12.76
C GLY A 43 29.53 6.97 -12.03
N LYS A 44 28.47 6.53 -12.72
CA LYS A 44 27.20 6.10 -12.10
C LYS A 44 27.10 4.59 -12.15
N ASP A 45 26.75 3.97 -11.04
CA ASP A 45 26.47 2.54 -10.99
C ASP A 45 25.15 2.25 -11.72
N LEU A 46 25.18 1.25 -12.60
CA LEU A 46 24.02 0.73 -13.33
C LEU A 46 23.49 -0.54 -12.67
N VAL A 47 24.35 -1.28 -11.96
CA VAL A 47 24.00 -2.46 -11.19
C VAL A 47 24.60 -2.32 -9.81
N VAL A 48 23.74 -2.36 -8.80
CA VAL A 48 24.13 -2.37 -7.39
C VAL A 48 23.79 -3.72 -6.79
N ARG A 49 24.64 -4.22 -5.87
CA ARG A 49 24.28 -5.43 -5.12
C ARG A 49 23.13 -5.09 -4.19
N VAL A 50 22.02 -5.81 -4.36
CA VAL A 50 20.97 -5.84 -3.34
C VAL A 50 21.60 -6.44 -2.08
N SER A 51 21.67 -5.68 -1.00
CA SER A 51 22.23 -6.17 0.26
C SER A 51 21.44 -7.38 0.75
N GLU A 52 22.10 -8.30 1.47
CA GLU A 52 21.42 -9.47 2.07
C GLU A 52 20.24 -9.07 2.99
N ALA A 53 20.19 -7.81 3.43
CA ALA A 53 19.08 -7.21 4.17
C ALA A 53 17.77 -7.02 3.35
N THR A 54 17.81 -7.24 2.04
CA THR A 54 16.62 -7.23 1.16
C THR A 54 16.44 -8.56 0.41
N ALA A 55 17.51 -9.36 0.28
CA ALA A 55 17.51 -10.65 -0.45
C ALA A 55 16.72 -11.78 0.25
N GLY A 56 16.24 -11.56 1.49
CA GLY A 56 15.46 -12.53 2.26
C GLY A 56 13.95 -12.25 2.37
N LEU A 57 13.44 -11.16 1.76
CA LEU A 57 12.03 -10.76 1.88
C LEU A 57 11.12 -11.35 0.79
N GLU A 58 11.62 -12.26 -0.04
CA GLU A 58 10.74 -13.23 -0.73
C GLU A 58 10.25 -14.26 0.29
N HIS A 59 9.50 -13.81 1.30
CA HIS A 59 8.59 -14.71 1.99
C HIS A 59 7.59 -15.17 0.94
N LYS A 60 7.75 -16.42 0.49
CA LYS A 60 6.64 -17.17 -0.08
C LYS A 60 5.44 -16.92 0.83
N ALA A 61 4.44 -16.23 0.30
CA ALA A 61 3.11 -16.14 0.86
C ALA A 61 2.54 -17.57 0.91
N ALA A 62 3.00 -18.35 1.87
CA ALA A 62 2.37 -19.60 2.20
C ALA A 62 1.13 -19.22 3.00
N ALA A 63 -0.03 -19.49 2.40
CA ALA A 63 -1.33 -19.70 3.04
C ALA A 63 -2.25 -18.49 3.29
N PHE A 64 -2.55 -17.65 2.28
CA PHE A 64 -3.86 -16.97 2.23
C PHE A 64 -4.43 -16.92 0.81
N PRO A 65 -5.67 -17.38 0.56
CA PRO A 65 -6.36 -17.15 -0.70
C PRO A 65 -6.56 -15.64 -0.92
N GLY A 66 -5.89 -15.05 -1.92
CA GLY A 66 -6.07 -13.64 -2.31
C GLY A 66 -5.07 -12.63 -1.72
N ALA A 67 -4.05 -13.09 -0.99
CA ALA A 67 -2.90 -12.26 -0.57
C ALA A 67 -1.84 -12.21 -1.68
N GLU A 68 -1.44 -11.01 -2.08
CA GLU A 68 -0.27 -10.81 -2.96
C GLU A 68 1.03 -10.88 -2.13
N SER A 69 2.19 -11.15 -2.74
CA SER A 69 3.47 -11.15 -2.03
C SER A 69 3.83 -9.74 -1.56
N LEU A 70 4.47 -9.63 -0.39
CA LEU A 70 5.12 -8.38 0.03
C LEU A 70 6.13 -7.96 -1.06
N THR A 71 5.88 -6.82 -1.69
CA THR A 71 6.61 -6.41 -2.90
C THR A 71 7.33 -5.10 -2.64
N ALA A 72 8.63 -5.04 -2.92
CA ALA A 72 9.37 -3.78 -2.88
C ALA A 72 8.91 -2.87 -4.03
N VAL A 73 8.40 -1.68 -3.70
CA VAL A 73 7.92 -0.68 -4.67
C VAL A 73 8.87 0.52 -4.79
N ALA A 74 9.71 0.73 -3.78
CA ALA A 74 10.87 1.61 -3.82
C ALA A 74 11.91 1.09 -2.82
N GLU A 75 13.07 1.73 -2.77
CA GLU A 75 14.06 1.46 -1.73
C GLU A 75 13.43 1.66 -0.35
N ASP A 76 13.50 0.65 0.52
CA ASP A 76 12.91 0.65 1.87
C ASP A 76 11.38 0.80 1.93
N VAL A 77 10.68 0.77 0.80
CA VAL A 77 9.22 0.83 0.75
C VAL A 77 8.67 -0.46 0.15
N PHE A 78 7.87 -1.15 0.92
CA PHE A 78 7.22 -2.40 0.54
C PHE A 78 5.71 -2.25 0.57
N GLU A 79 5.04 -2.93 -0.32
CA GLU A 79 3.60 -2.95 -0.45
C GLU A 79 3.06 -4.35 -0.25
N PHE A 80 1.91 -4.44 0.38
CA PHE A 80 1.12 -5.66 0.43
C PHE A 80 -0.34 -5.35 0.09
N VAL A 81 -0.91 -6.15 -0.81
CA VAL A 81 -2.28 -6.03 -1.26
C VAL A 81 -3.04 -7.31 -0.93
N MET A 82 -4.23 -7.18 -0.36
CA MET A 82 -5.13 -8.30 -0.12
C MET A 82 -6.58 -7.91 -0.41
N ALA A 83 -7.35 -8.85 -0.93
CA ALA A 83 -8.80 -8.68 -1.01
C ALA A 83 -9.41 -8.74 0.40
N GLN A 84 -10.42 -7.92 0.67
CA GLN A 84 -11.28 -8.10 1.84
C GLN A 84 -12.01 -9.44 1.77
N ALA A 85 -12.42 -9.93 2.94
CA ALA A 85 -13.24 -11.12 3.05
C ALA A 85 -14.56 -10.98 2.26
N ALA A 86 -15.02 -12.08 1.65
CA ALA A 86 -16.23 -12.10 0.82
C ALA A 86 -17.49 -11.64 1.56
N GLU A 87 -17.52 -11.71 2.89
CA GLU A 87 -18.60 -11.18 3.74
C GLU A 87 -18.83 -9.67 3.60
N TYR A 88 -17.85 -8.94 3.08
CA TYR A 88 -17.99 -7.52 2.77
C TYR A 88 -18.78 -7.27 1.49
N HIS A 89 -19.09 -8.30 0.70
CA HIS A 89 -19.78 -8.19 -0.59
C HIS A 89 -21.03 -7.29 -0.52
N ASP A 90 -21.98 -7.64 0.35
CA ASP A 90 -23.25 -6.91 0.45
C ASP A 90 -23.05 -5.46 0.90
N LYS A 91 -22.09 -5.21 1.81
CA LYS A 91 -21.79 -3.87 2.30
C LYS A 91 -21.21 -2.99 1.19
N VAL A 92 -20.22 -3.51 0.48
CA VAL A 92 -19.58 -2.78 -0.63
C VAL A 92 -20.58 -2.58 -1.76
N PHE A 93 -21.35 -3.61 -2.13
CA PHE A 93 -22.41 -3.52 -3.12
C PHE A 93 -23.41 -2.40 -2.78
N ALA A 94 -23.90 -2.35 -1.53
CA ALA A 94 -24.81 -1.30 -1.08
C ALA A 94 -24.19 0.11 -1.22
N SER A 95 -22.91 0.28 -0.89
CA SER A 95 -22.20 1.56 -1.07
C SER A 95 -22.13 1.99 -2.53
N ILE A 96 -21.82 1.06 -3.45
CA ILE A 96 -21.81 1.33 -4.89
C ILE A 96 -23.20 1.76 -5.37
N CYS A 97 -24.24 1.01 -5.01
CA CYS A 97 -25.62 1.32 -5.38
C CYS A 97 -26.10 2.66 -4.81
N HIS A 98 -25.64 3.04 -3.61
CA HIS A 98 -25.93 4.33 -3.00
C HIS A 98 -25.31 5.50 -3.77
N ALA A 99 -24.03 5.39 -4.14
CA ALA A 99 -23.34 6.45 -4.87
C ALA A 99 -23.74 6.53 -6.35
N CYS A 100 -24.17 5.41 -6.93
CA CYS A 100 -24.64 5.34 -8.30
C CYS A 100 -25.96 6.14 -8.46
N ARG A 101 -25.93 7.22 -9.25
CA ARG A 101 -27.13 8.04 -9.51
C ARG A 101 -27.88 7.66 -10.79
N LYS A 102 -27.22 6.97 -11.74
CA LYS A 102 -27.77 6.60 -13.05
C LYS A 102 -28.52 5.27 -12.96
N LYS A 103 -29.75 5.20 -13.51
CA LYS A 103 -30.61 4.01 -13.42
C LYS A 103 -30.00 2.80 -14.12
N GLU A 104 -29.35 3.05 -15.25
CA GLU A 104 -28.72 2.04 -16.10
C GLU A 104 -27.57 1.35 -15.36
N LEU A 105 -26.77 2.12 -14.62
CA LEU A 105 -25.67 1.58 -13.81
C LEU A 105 -26.20 0.79 -12.60
N LYS A 106 -27.33 1.19 -12.00
CA LYS A 106 -27.99 0.38 -10.95
C LYS A 106 -28.48 -0.96 -11.49
N GLN A 107 -29.04 -0.97 -12.69
CA GLN A 107 -29.45 -2.21 -13.35
C GLN A 107 -28.24 -3.12 -13.63
N GLN A 108 -27.14 -2.55 -14.14
CA GLN A 108 -25.89 -3.29 -14.32
C GLN A 108 -25.36 -3.86 -12.99
N ALA A 109 -25.47 -3.13 -11.88
CA ALA A 109 -25.10 -3.64 -10.56
C ALA A 109 -25.87 -4.91 -10.19
N GLU A 110 -27.19 -4.91 -10.38
CA GLU A 110 -28.04 -6.07 -10.10
C GLU A 110 -27.70 -7.26 -11.02
N GLU A 111 -27.40 -7.01 -12.30
CA GLU A 111 -26.96 -8.07 -13.22
C GLU A 111 -25.64 -8.71 -12.77
N LEU A 112 -24.69 -7.90 -12.29
CA LEU A 112 -23.44 -8.42 -11.71
C LEU A 112 -23.70 -9.18 -10.40
N ARG A 113 -24.65 -8.75 -9.58
CA ARG A 113 -25.05 -9.46 -8.36
C ARG A 113 -25.62 -10.84 -8.68
N VAL A 114 -26.53 -10.93 -9.65
CA VAL A 114 -27.07 -12.22 -10.13
C VAL A 114 -25.95 -13.14 -10.61
N ARG A 115 -24.94 -12.61 -11.31
CA ARG A 115 -23.78 -13.40 -11.74
C ARG A 115 -22.93 -13.88 -10.56
N HIS A 116 -22.78 -13.05 -9.52
CA HIS A 116 -22.08 -13.43 -8.29
C HIS A 116 -22.82 -14.54 -7.54
N ASP A 117 -24.12 -14.37 -7.32
CA ASP A 117 -24.99 -15.36 -6.66
C ASP A 117 -25.02 -16.69 -7.44
N GLY A 118 -24.94 -16.61 -8.78
CA GLY A 118 -24.81 -17.76 -9.67
C GLY A 118 -23.40 -18.38 -9.73
N GLY A 119 -22.43 -17.87 -8.97
CA GLY A 119 -21.06 -18.40 -8.90
C GLY A 119 -20.18 -18.11 -10.12
N THR A 120 -20.63 -17.23 -11.02
CA THR A 120 -19.92 -16.89 -12.27
C THR A 120 -19.13 -15.58 -12.18
N LEU A 121 -19.19 -14.90 -11.04
CA LEU A 121 -18.47 -13.68 -10.74
C LEU A 121 -17.96 -13.68 -9.30
N GLY A 122 -16.74 -13.20 -9.09
CA GLY A 122 -16.19 -13.00 -7.75
C GLY A 122 -16.95 -11.94 -6.94
N PRO A 123 -16.77 -11.89 -5.62
CA PRO A 123 -17.47 -10.93 -4.78
C PRO A 123 -17.04 -9.49 -5.09
N CYS A 124 -17.98 -8.57 -4.95
CA CYS A 124 -17.74 -7.13 -4.91
C CYS A 124 -17.03 -6.74 -3.61
N VAL A 125 -15.72 -6.91 -3.51
CA VAL A 125 -14.92 -6.57 -2.33
C VAL A 125 -13.75 -5.69 -2.69
N TYR A 126 -13.36 -4.80 -1.77
CA TYR A 126 -12.20 -3.94 -1.96
C TYR A 126 -10.91 -4.74 -1.81
N LYS A 127 -9.90 -4.43 -2.62
CA LYS A 127 -8.50 -4.70 -2.34
C LYS A 127 -8.01 -3.64 -1.37
N ARG A 128 -7.56 -4.08 -0.19
CA ARG A 128 -6.83 -3.22 0.74
C ARG A 128 -5.34 -3.29 0.45
N ARG A 129 -4.68 -2.15 0.63
CA ARG A 129 -3.25 -1.96 0.45
C ARG A 129 -2.68 -1.41 1.74
N THR A 130 -1.58 -1.99 2.19
CA THR A 130 -0.75 -1.42 3.25
C THR A 130 0.65 -1.18 2.69
N CYS A 131 1.29 -0.13 3.19
CA CYS A 131 2.69 0.15 2.89
C CYS A 131 3.52 -0.06 4.16
N PHE A 132 4.65 -0.74 4.02
CA PHE A 132 5.66 -0.90 5.05
C PHE A 132 6.87 -0.06 4.65
N VAL A 133 7.26 0.88 5.49
CA VAL A 133 8.41 1.76 5.23
C VAL A 133 9.48 1.52 6.28
N ARG A 134 10.62 0.99 5.86
CA ARG A 134 11.77 0.84 6.75
C ARG A 134 12.44 2.20 6.95
N SER A 135 12.68 2.58 8.19
CA SER A 135 13.45 3.78 8.50
C SER A 135 14.91 3.58 8.08
N ALA A 136 15.47 4.55 7.36
CA ALA A 136 16.89 4.57 7.01
C ALA A 136 17.78 4.82 8.26
N ALA A 137 17.24 5.51 9.27
CA ALA A 137 17.86 5.65 10.59
C ALA A 137 17.83 4.35 11.43
N GLY A 138 17.18 3.29 10.94
CA GLY A 138 17.16 1.96 11.58
C GLY A 138 16.23 1.85 12.79
N SER A 139 15.30 2.79 12.97
CA SER A 139 14.34 2.77 14.09
C SER A 139 13.23 1.71 13.96
N GLY A 140 13.19 0.99 12.84
CA GLY A 140 12.22 -0.06 12.55
C GLY A 140 11.36 0.26 11.33
N VAL A 141 10.17 -0.32 11.29
CA VAL A 141 9.22 -0.21 10.19
C VAL A 141 8.02 0.63 10.58
N VAL A 142 7.64 1.54 9.70
CA VAL A 142 6.37 2.27 9.73
C VAL A 142 5.34 1.45 8.94
N VAL A 143 4.27 1.04 9.60
CA VAL A 143 3.13 0.35 8.97
C VAL A 143 2.07 1.40 8.65
N TYR A 144 1.87 1.69 7.37
CA TYR A 144 0.91 2.69 6.90
C TYR A 144 -0.34 2.00 6.36
N SER A 145 -1.52 2.44 6.81
CA SER A 145 -2.82 1.93 6.35
C SER A 145 -2.95 0.41 6.60
N PRO A 146 -2.99 -0.03 7.86
CA PRO A 146 -2.88 -1.44 8.19
C PRO A 146 -4.01 -2.28 7.60
N VAL A 147 -3.64 -3.41 6.98
CA VAL A 147 -4.55 -4.52 6.64
C VAL A 147 -4.67 -5.49 7.81
N GLU A 148 -5.33 -6.63 7.62
CA GLU A 148 -5.37 -7.68 8.64
C GLU A 148 -3.95 -8.05 9.12
N CYS A 149 -3.75 -8.14 10.43
CA CYS A 149 -2.44 -8.44 11.02
C CYS A 149 -2.14 -9.94 10.93
N LEU A 150 -1.81 -10.41 9.73
CA LEU A 150 -1.49 -11.81 9.47
C LEU A 150 -0.19 -12.21 10.18
N PRO A 151 -0.07 -13.45 10.69
CA PRO A 151 1.17 -13.93 11.35
C PRO A 151 2.43 -13.74 10.50
N GLU A 152 2.33 -13.92 9.18
CA GLU A 152 3.42 -13.79 8.22
C GLU A 152 3.82 -12.33 8.03
N LEU A 153 2.86 -11.40 7.99
CA LEU A 153 3.13 -9.96 7.93
C LEU A 153 3.80 -9.48 9.21
N ARG A 154 3.32 -9.97 10.37
CA ARG A 154 3.93 -9.69 11.66
C ARG A 154 5.37 -10.19 11.70
N ALA A 155 5.63 -11.41 11.25
CA ALA A 155 6.96 -11.98 11.19
C ALA A 155 7.88 -11.19 10.24
N ALA A 156 7.38 -10.78 9.07
CA ALA A 156 8.12 -9.95 8.13
C ALA A 156 8.50 -8.59 8.75
N VAL A 157 7.56 -7.91 9.40
CA VAL A 157 7.83 -6.63 10.11
C VAL A 157 8.86 -6.83 11.22
N GLN A 158 8.78 -7.92 11.98
CA GLN A 158 9.78 -8.24 13.01
C GLN A 158 11.17 -8.47 12.39
N ALA A 159 11.25 -9.20 11.29
CA ALA A 159 12.51 -9.45 10.58
C ALA A 159 13.11 -8.18 9.97
N MET A 160 12.27 -7.20 9.61
CA MET A 160 12.69 -5.89 9.09
C MET A 160 13.15 -4.89 10.18
N GLY A 161 13.17 -5.29 11.45
CA GLY A 161 13.62 -4.45 12.57
C GLY A 161 12.53 -4.09 13.57
N GLY A 162 11.35 -4.68 13.47
CA GLY A 162 10.20 -4.41 14.35
C GLY A 162 9.37 -3.23 13.87
N CYS A 163 8.22 -3.00 14.52
CA CYS A 163 7.30 -1.92 14.18
C CYS A 163 7.63 -0.68 15.04
N ALA A 164 8.02 0.41 14.39
CA ALA A 164 8.29 1.70 15.05
C ALA A 164 7.00 2.51 15.22
N ALA A 165 6.16 2.53 14.18
CA ALA A 165 4.92 3.27 14.18
C ALA A 165 3.85 2.59 13.30
N ILE A 166 2.59 2.78 13.68
CA ILE A 166 1.41 2.39 12.90
C ILE A 166 0.68 3.68 12.52
N VAL A 167 0.62 3.99 11.23
CA VAL A 167 -0.10 5.15 10.72
C VAL A 167 -1.50 4.71 10.28
N LEU A 168 -2.50 5.23 10.98
CA LEU A 168 -3.91 5.13 10.61
C LEU A 168 -4.24 6.41 9.85
N PRO A 169 -4.25 6.40 8.51
CA PRO A 169 -4.29 7.65 7.76
C PRO A 169 -5.60 8.40 7.94
N ASN A 170 -6.70 7.68 8.17
CA ASN A 170 -8.04 8.20 8.46
C ASN A 170 -8.90 7.05 9.05
N ALA A 171 -10.17 7.33 9.35
CA ALA A 171 -11.07 6.37 10.01
C ALA A 171 -11.39 5.12 9.17
N GLU A 172 -11.51 5.25 7.84
CA GLU A 172 -11.83 4.14 6.93
C GLU A 172 -10.66 3.13 6.82
N HIS A 173 -9.44 3.62 7.04
CA HIS A 173 -8.21 2.84 7.00
C HIS A 173 -7.73 2.40 8.39
N ALA A 174 -8.51 2.67 9.43
CA ALA A 174 -8.16 2.32 10.81
C ALA A 174 -8.70 0.95 11.27
N ILE A 175 -9.47 0.26 10.42
CA ILE A 175 -10.24 -0.95 10.78
C ILE A 175 -9.38 -2.07 11.38
N HIS A 176 -8.11 -2.19 10.98
CA HIS A 176 -7.19 -3.20 11.54
C HIS A 176 -6.19 -2.62 12.54
N GLY A 177 -6.29 -1.33 12.86
CA GLY A 177 -5.35 -0.63 13.74
C GLY A 177 -5.23 -1.25 15.12
N LYS A 178 -6.35 -1.71 15.70
CA LYS A 178 -6.36 -2.40 17.00
C LYS A 178 -5.51 -3.67 17.00
N ALA A 179 -5.70 -4.54 16.02
CA ALA A 179 -4.98 -5.81 15.94
C ALA A 179 -3.46 -5.58 15.78
N TRP A 180 -3.07 -4.58 14.99
CA TRP A 180 -1.66 -4.19 14.86
C TRP A 180 -1.09 -3.60 16.16
N ALA A 181 -1.83 -2.73 16.84
CA ALA A 181 -1.41 -2.14 18.11
C ALA A 181 -1.26 -3.21 19.22
N GLU A 182 -2.12 -4.23 19.24
CA GLU A 182 -1.98 -5.37 20.15
C GLU A 182 -0.79 -6.26 19.79
N ALA A 183 -0.49 -6.43 18.50
CA ALA A 183 0.65 -7.20 18.03
C ALA A 183 2.01 -6.52 18.27
N PHE A 184 2.02 -5.18 18.30
CA PHE A 184 3.19 -4.32 18.48
C PHE A 184 2.91 -3.21 19.51
N PRO A 185 2.83 -3.56 20.82
CA PRO A 185 2.42 -2.61 21.86
C PRO A 185 3.37 -1.43 22.09
N GLU A 186 4.61 -1.53 21.62
CA GLU A 186 5.62 -0.46 21.71
C GLU A 186 5.57 0.51 20.53
N ALA A 187 4.88 0.14 19.43
CA ALA A 187 4.83 0.96 18.22
C ALA A 187 3.90 2.15 18.45
N ALA A 188 4.35 3.37 18.20
CA ALA A 188 3.47 4.53 18.33
C ALA A 188 2.35 4.51 17.28
N ILE A 189 1.16 4.98 17.61
CA ILE A 189 0.05 5.13 16.67
C ILE A 189 0.01 6.59 16.21
N ILE A 190 0.11 6.83 14.91
CA ILE A 190 -0.02 8.16 14.30
C ILE A 190 -1.32 8.19 13.52
N THR A 191 -2.16 9.17 13.80
CA THR A 191 -3.52 9.24 13.23
C THR A 191 -4.03 10.68 13.23
N PRO A 192 -4.92 11.08 12.30
CA PRO A 192 -5.56 12.38 12.41
C PRO A 192 -6.47 12.42 13.65
N GLY A 193 -6.89 13.63 14.02
CA GLY A 193 -7.90 13.84 15.06
C GLY A 193 -9.32 13.85 14.49
N GLY A 194 -10.25 14.41 15.28
CA GLY A 194 -11.61 14.71 14.86
C GLY A 194 -12.63 13.59 15.05
N ASP A 195 -13.91 13.97 14.95
CA ASP A 195 -15.07 13.13 15.31
C ASP A 195 -15.13 11.80 14.56
N ALA A 196 -14.63 11.75 13.32
CA ALA A 196 -14.59 10.52 12.52
C ALA A 196 -13.69 9.44 13.15
N MET A 197 -12.67 9.85 13.92
CA MET A 197 -11.73 8.94 14.58
C MET A 197 -12.19 8.52 15.99
N ASP A 198 -13.20 9.19 16.57
CA ASP A 198 -13.71 8.86 17.92
C ASP A 198 -14.09 7.39 18.11
N PRO A 199 -14.77 6.70 17.16
CA PRO A 199 -15.05 5.28 17.29
C PRO A 199 -13.78 4.43 17.33
N VAL A 200 -12.78 4.79 16.52
CA VAL A 200 -11.48 4.10 16.47
C VAL A 200 -10.74 4.24 17.79
N PHE A 201 -10.70 5.45 18.37
CA PHE A 201 -10.01 5.68 19.64
C PHE A 201 -10.58 4.85 20.80
N LYS A 202 -11.88 4.55 20.78
CA LYS A 202 -12.52 3.69 21.79
C LYS A 202 -12.07 2.23 21.71
N GLU A 203 -11.63 1.78 20.53
CA GLU A 203 -11.19 0.40 20.31
C GLU A 203 -9.69 0.20 20.47
N LEU A 204 -8.90 1.25 20.27
CA LEU A 204 -7.45 1.20 20.44
C LEU A 204 -7.07 0.97 21.91
N PRO A 205 -5.96 0.26 22.18
CA PRO A 205 -5.46 0.03 23.55
C PRO A 205 -4.80 1.30 24.15
N VAL A 206 -5.59 2.37 24.30
CA VAL A 206 -5.15 3.67 24.81
C VAL A 206 -4.49 3.51 26.19
N GLY A 207 -3.30 4.11 26.35
CA GLY A 207 -2.53 4.08 27.60
C GLY A 207 -1.52 2.92 27.72
N ARG A 208 -1.56 1.93 26.82
CA ARG A 208 -0.48 0.95 26.65
C ARG A 208 0.51 1.33 25.55
N VAL A 209 0.04 2.14 24.59
CA VAL A 209 0.74 2.48 23.36
C VAL A 209 0.82 4.01 23.25
N PRO A 210 1.96 4.60 22.86
CA PRO A 210 2.02 6.04 22.60
C PRO A 210 1.10 6.39 21.41
N ILE A 211 0.09 7.24 21.63
CA ILE A 211 -0.78 7.74 20.55
C ILE A 211 -0.41 9.18 20.24
N VAL A 212 0.00 9.42 19.00
CA VAL A 212 0.22 10.73 18.42
C VAL A 212 -1.00 11.09 17.58
N CYS A 213 -1.89 11.89 18.16
CA CYS A 213 -3.14 12.34 17.55
C CYS A 213 -3.41 13.79 17.93
N ARG A 214 -3.54 14.69 16.94
CA ARG A 214 -4.17 16.01 17.05
C ARG A 214 -4.72 16.47 15.70
N PRO A 215 -5.81 17.26 15.69
CA PRO A 215 -6.29 17.90 14.46
C PRO A 215 -5.25 18.85 13.87
N GLY A 216 -5.11 18.84 12.55
CA GLY A 216 -4.36 19.85 11.80
C GLY A 216 -2.84 19.92 12.08
N LYS A 217 -2.35 21.15 12.24
CA LYS A 217 -0.92 21.50 12.08
C LYS A 217 0.01 21.03 13.18
N GLU A 218 -0.48 20.52 14.31
CA GLU A 218 0.37 20.08 15.44
C GLU A 218 0.81 18.61 15.32
N LEU A 219 0.13 17.82 14.48
CA LEU A 219 0.47 16.42 14.28
C LEU A 219 1.87 16.24 13.67
N PRO A 220 2.31 17.00 12.66
CA PRO A 220 3.66 16.89 12.11
C PRO A 220 4.77 17.05 13.16
N GLU A 221 4.67 18.04 14.07
CA GLU A 221 5.68 18.23 15.11
C GLU A 221 5.68 17.06 16.10
N LEU A 222 4.52 16.55 16.50
CA LEU A 222 4.43 15.39 17.39
C LEU A 222 4.94 14.12 16.71
N ALA A 223 4.61 13.91 15.44
CA ALA A 223 5.05 12.74 14.68
C ALA A 223 6.57 12.74 14.50
N SER A 224 7.21 13.91 14.45
CA SER A 224 8.68 14.03 14.41
C SER A 224 9.41 13.53 15.68
N GLN A 225 8.67 13.31 16.78
CA GLN A 225 9.20 12.70 18.00
C GLN A 225 9.28 11.17 17.90
N VAL A 226 8.55 10.59 16.95
CA VAL A 226 8.48 9.15 16.69
C VAL A 226 9.25 8.79 15.43
N LEU A 227 9.05 9.57 14.37
CA LEU A 227 9.64 9.37 13.05
C LEU A 227 10.77 10.38 12.86
N ASP A 228 11.96 9.91 12.48
CA ASP A 228 13.09 10.80 12.22
C ASP A 228 12.75 11.77 11.07
N PRO A 229 12.77 13.09 11.28
CA PRO A 229 12.44 14.07 10.24
C PRO A 229 13.43 14.06 9.06
N ARG A 230 14.59 13.41 9.19
CA ARG A 230 15.55 13.15 8.11
C ARG A 230 15.10 12.03 7.16
N ASP A 231 14.27 11.11 7.66
CA ASP A 231 13.71 10.00 6.90
C ASP A 231 12.29 10.33 6.41
N PHE A 232 11.48 10.95 7.27
CA PHE A 232 10.07 11.15 7.02
C PHE A 232 9.69 12.63 7.06
N HIS A 233 8.72 12.97 6.21
CA HIS A 233 7.89 14.14 6.39
C HIS A 233 6.45 13.68 6.54
N VAL A 234 5.76 14.22 7.54
CA VAL A 234 4.37 13.89 7.87
C VAL A 234 3.54 15.13 7.62
N GLU A 235 2.45 14.99 6.89
CA GLU A 235 1.52 16.09 6.59
C GLU A 235 0.09 15.60 6.86
N VAL A 236 -0.76 16.49 7.38
CA VAL A 236 -2.21 16.24 7.47
C VAL A 236 -2.89 17.05 6.39
N THR A 237 -3.50 16.36 5.44
CA THR A 237 -4.32 16.99 4.41
C THR A 237 -5.77 17.03 4.87
N ASN A 238 -6.53 18.05 4.44
CA ASN A 238 -7.96 18.10 4.66
C ASN A 238 -8.66 18.36 3.31
N THR A 239 -9.53 17.43 2.90
CA THR A 239 -10.36 17.59 1.71
C THR A 239 -11.81 17.45 2.10
N ALA A 240 -12.59 18.52 1.89
CA ALA A 240 -14.02 18.56 2.20
C ALA A 240 -14.38 18.14 3.64
N GLY A 241 -13.55 18.50 4.63
CA GLY A 241 -13.76 18.15 6.04
C GLY A 241 -13.23 16.77 6.43
N TRP A 242 -12.55 16.08 5.52
CA TRP A 242 -11.97 14.77 5.75
C TRP A 242 -10.46 14.87 5.90
N GLU A 243 -9.95 14.55 7.09
CA GLU A 243 -8.52 14.61 7.40
C GLU A 243 -7.82 13.30 7.03
N GLU A 244 -6.64 13.42 6.41
CA GLU A 244 -5.79 12.29 6.09
C GLU A 244 -4.32 12.58 6.44
N VAL A 245 -3.67 11.65 7.14
CA VAL A 245 -2.22 11.66 7.34
C VAL A 245 -1.53 11.10 6.10
N CYS A 246 -0.71 11.93 5.46
CA CYS A 246 0.16 11.55 4.36
C CYS A 246 1.62 11.49 4.83
N LEU A 247 2.40 10.59 4.22
CA LEU A 247 3.84 10.50 4.46
C LEU A 247 4.62 10.82 3.19
N PHE A 248 5.77 11.46 3.35
CA PHE A 248 6.81 11.50 2.33
C PHE A 248 8.08 10.88 2.89
N HIS A 249 8.46 9.71 2.36
CA HIS A 249 9.70 9.05 2.70
C HIS A 249 10.82 9.66 1.85
N ARG A 250 11.73 10.37 2.51
CA ARG A 250 12.75 11.22 1.88
C ARG A 250 13.80 10.41 1.13
N HIS A 251 14.22 9.28 1.68
CA HIS A 251 15.27 8.45 1.09
C HIS A 251 14.84 7.90 -0.26
N SER A 252 13.66 7.26 -0.30
CA SER A 252 13.08 6.70 -1.52
C SER A 252 12.38 7.71 -2.41
N LYS A 253 12.18 8.95 -1.91
CA LYS A 253 11.39 10.02 -2.55
C LYS A 253 9.95 9.58 -2.86
N THR A 254 9.38 8.79 -1.96
CA THR A 254 8.04 8.22 -2.15
C THR A 254 7.03 9.01 -1.33
N PHE A 255 6.02 9.55 -2.00
CA PHE A 255 4.82 10.08 -1.36
C PHE A 255 3.82 8.95 -1.17
N ILE A 256 3.28 8.84 0.04
CA ILE A 256 2.38 7.79 0.47
C ILE A 256 1.13 8.47 1.01
N ALA A 257 0.00 8.15 0.38
CA ALA A 257 -1.33 8.62 0.73
C ALA A 257 -2.32 7.48 0.47
N CYS A 258 -3.52 7.61 1.01
CA CYS A 258 -4.67 6.78 0.69
C CYS A 258 -5.64 7.61 -0.16
N ASP A 259 -6.73 7.99 0.46
CA ASP A 259 -7.93 8.54 -0.12
C ASP A 259 -7.73 9.99 -0.57
N PHE A 260 -6.72 10.70 -0.07
CA PHE A 260 -6.35 12.04 -0.55
C PHE A 260 -6.11 12.08 -2.06
N ILE A 261 -5.38 11.11 -2.61
CA ILE A 261 -5.13 11.04 -4.06
C ILE A 261 -6.40 10.58 -4.78
N TYR A 262 -7.16 9.63 -4.22
CA TYR A 262 -8.39 9.13 -4.83
C TYR A 262 -9.49 10.19 -4.96
N PHE A 263 -9.73 10.98 -3.91
CA PHE A 263 -10.78 12.00 -3.89
C PHE A 263 -10.33 13.35 -4.47
N GLY A 264 -9.03 13.66 -4.45
CA GLY A 264 -8.51 14.99 -4.76
C GLY A 264 -7.74 15.16 -6.07
N SER A 265 -7.11 14.13 -6.63
CA SER A 265 -6.12 14.33 -7.71
C SER A 265 -5.88 13.18 -8.69
N ALA A 266 -6.50 12.01 -8.51
CA ALA A 266 -6.42 10.94 -9.48
C ALA A 266 -7.04 11.40 -10.81
N ASP A 267 -6.30 11.23 -11.91
CA ASP A 267 -6.83 11.40 -13.25
C ASP A 267 -8.08 10.51 -13.38
N ARG A 268 -9.26 11.14 -13.42
CA ARG A 268 -10.55 10.44 -13.54
C ARG A 268 -10.72 9.73 -14.88
N SER A 269 -9.75 9.86 -15.79
CA SER A 269 -9.67 9.13 -17.05
C SER A 269 -8.70 7.93 -17.00
N ASP A 270 -7.82 7.84 -16.00
CA ASP A 270 -6.90 6.72 -15.86
C ASP A 270 -7.61 5.52 -15.20
N ARG A 271 -7.97 4.53 -15.99
CA ARG A 271 -8.64 3.31 -15.49
C ARG A 271 -7.70 2.39 -14.72
N GLU A 272 -6.40 2.46 -14.99
CA GLU A 272 -5.44 1.49 -14.47
C GLU A 272 -5.11 1.75 -12.99
N SER A 273 -5.22 3.01 -12.54
CA SER A 273 -5.05 3.39 -11.14
C SER A 273 -6.28 3.10 -10.25
N TRP A 274 -7.44 2.77 -10.83
CA TRP A 274 -8.71 2.54 -10.11
C TRP A 274 -9.02 1.05 -9.84
N LYS A 275 -7.99 0.24 -9.58
CA LYS A 275 -8.14 -1.22 -9.36
C LYS A 275 -8.49 -1.60 -7.92
N MET A 276 -9.45 -0.89 -7.32
CA MET A 276 -9.80 -1.07 -5.91
C MET A 276 -10.72 -2.26 -5.65
N LEU A 277 -11.42 -2.80 -6.65
CA LEU A 277 -12.29 -3.98 -6.47
C LEU A 277 -11.63 -5.25 -7.02
N ALA A 278 -11.91 -6.39 -6.39
CA ALA A 278 -11.28 -7.65 -6.73
C ALA A 278 -11.68 -8.18 -8.12
N ALA A 279 -12.98 -8.13 -8.48
CA ALA A 279 -13.46 -8.53 -9.80
C ALA A 279 -13.51 -7.35 -10.78
N GLU A 280 -13.17 -7.60 -12.05
CA GLU A 280 -13.04 -6.57 -13.06
C GLU A 280 -14.34 -5.83 -13.36
N GLU A 281 -15.44 -6.57 -13.43
CA GLU A 281 -16.73 -6.01 -13.74
C GLU A 281 -17.23 -5.07 -12.64
N TRP A 282 -16.92 -5.40 -11.38
CA TRP A 282 -17.20 -4.51 -10.26
C TRP A 282 -16.35 -3.23 -10.34
N ARG A 283 -15.07 -3.31 -10.74
CA ARG A 283 -14.20 -2.14 -10.95
C ARG A 283 -14.76 -1.21 -12.03
N GLU A 284 -15.15 -1.76 -13.18
CA GLU A 284 -15.71 -0.98 -14.29
C GLU A 284 -17.00 -0.26 -13.90
N LEU A 285 -17.89 -0.94 -13.16
CA LEU A 285 -19.10 -0.33 -12.64
C LEU A 285 -18.80 0.78 -11.64
N TYR A 286 -17.89 0.53 -10.69
CA TYR A 286 -17.48 1.51 -9.68
C TYR A 286 -16.89 2.77 -10.32
N PHE A 287 -15.95 2.59 -11.25
CA PHE A 287 -15.35 3.70 -12.00
C PHE A 287 -16.42 4.54 -12.71
N LYS A 288 -17.39 3.90 -13.37
CA LYS A 288 -18.49 4.61 -14.04
C LYS A 288 -19.40 5.37 -13.06
N ALA A 289 -19.65 4.79 -11.88
CA ALA A 289 -20.53 5.37 -10.87
C ALA A 289 -19.89 6.58 -10.15
N TYR A 290 -18.57 6.56 -9.93
CA TYR A 290 -17.87 7.57 -9.13
C TYR A 290 -17.02 8.56 -9.96
N CYS A 291 -16.35 8.10 -11.02
CA CYS A 291 -15.37 8.92 -11.77
C CYS A 291 -15.97 9.59 -12.99
N THR A 292 -16.81 8.88 -13.75
CA THR A 292 -17.45 9.41 -14.97
C THR A 292 -18.80 10.08 -14.68
N ASN A 293 -18.93 10.71 -13.50
CA ASN A 293 -20.09 11.51 -13.14
C ASN A 293 -20.14 12.85 -13.91
N ASP A 294 -19.69 12.85 -15.16
CA ASP A 294 -20.07 13.89 -16.11
C ASP A 294 -21.60 13.84 -16.24
N SER A 295 -22.18 14.91 -15.69
CA SER A 295 -23.48 15.49 -16.02
C SER A 295 -23.52 15.90 -17.48
#